data_AF-A0A090XCD8-F1
#
_entry.id   AF-A0A090XCD8-F1
#
_cell.length_a   1.000
_cell.length_b   1.000
_cell.length_c   1.000
_cell.angle_alpha   90.00
_cell.angle_beta   90.00
_cell.angle_gamma   90.00
#
_symmetry.space_group_name_H-M   'P 1'
#
loop_
_entity.id
_entity.type
_entity.pdbx_description
1 polymer ?
#
loop_
_entity_poly.entity_id
_entity_poly.type
_entity_poly.pdbx_seq_one_letter_code
_entity_poly.pdbx_strand_id
1 'polypeptide(L)'
;MFGPRETMTALFYLAILFLCQSNAILSENNEEKSGMDFPDAKKVMASLNRTYMFQSLIKSPKLQCVYQVFYDRKVPGYGLKPKYDKVSLFKDGGFLNNPLYVRNVVNSTIYLSSNPAFSNNPTELEILFSDLESCMVTKGPNIRDFPRACRLWLTSSSFSSPSPLCTQAFTRHCKFPPYIYNITGCTNLNKHY
;
A
#
# COMPACT_ATOMS: atom_id res chain seq x y z
N MET A 1 32.32 54.09 22.01
CA MET A 1 32.26 53.78 20.56
C MET A 1 32.72 52.34 20.39
N PHE A 2 31.79 51.42 20.22
CA PHE A 2 32.11 50.01 19.92
C PHE A 2 32.38 49.90 18.41
N GLY A 3 33.48 49.24 18.06
CA GLY A 3 34.00 49.22 16.69
C GLY A 3 33.17 48.37 15.73
N PRO A 4 33.21 48.65 14.40
CA PRO A 4 32.37 47.99 13.39
C PRO A 4 32.66 46.49 13.17
N ARG A 5 33.66 45.93 13.86
CA ARG A 5 34.25 44.62 13.58
C ARG A 5 33.75 43.49 14.49
N GLU A 6 33.07 43.82 15.59
CA GLU A 6 32.58 42.83 16.58
C GLU A 6 31.10 42.49 16.41
N THR A 7 30.31 43.39 15.81
CA THR A 7 28.89 43.15 15.51
C THR A 7 28.66 42.17 14.35
N MET A 8 29.61 42.08 13.41
CA MET A 8 29.49 41.22 12.24
C MET A 8 29.69 39.72 12.58
N THR A 9 30.50 39.43 13.59
CA THR A 9 30.77 38.05 14.05
C THR A 9 29.61 37.50 14.88
N ALA A 10 29.01 38.32 15.75
CA ALA A 10 27.86 37.91 16.57
C ALA A 10 26.62 37.57 15.73
N LEU A 11 26.36 38.32 14.66
CA LEU A 11 25.27 38.04 13.71
C LEU A 11 25.47 36.72 12.95
N PHE A 12 26.72 36.36 12.65
CA PHE A 12 27.04 35.12 11.95
C PHE A 12 26.75 33.87 12.82
N TYR A 13 27.07 33.91 14.12
CA TYR A 13 26.78 32.81 15.05
C TYR A 13 25.28 32.66 15.35
N LEU A 14 24.52 33.76 15.42
CA LEU A 14 23.06 33.74 15.56
C LEU A 14 22.36 33.12 14.35
N ALA A 15 22.84 33.39 13.13
CA ALA A 15 22.30 32.80 11.91
C ALA A 15 22.54 31.28 11.83
N ILE A 16 23.71 30.79 12.27
CA ILE A 16 24.03 29.36 12.29
C ILE A 16 23.18 28.60 13.32
N LEU A 17 22.93 29.20 14.49
CA LEU A 17 22.06 28.60 15.52
C LEU A 17 20.59 28.49 15.05
N PHE A 18 20.08 29.48 14.32
CA PHE A 18 18.73 29.42 13.73
C PHE A 18 18.61 28.39 12.59
N LEU A 19 19.68 28.19 11.80
CA LEU A 19 19.71 27.17 10.75
C LEU A 19 19.74 25.74 11.32
N CYS A 20 20.41 25.51 12.45
CA CYS A 20 20.40 24.19 13.11
C CYS A 20 19.04 23.82 13.71
N GLN A 21 18.28 24.78 14.27
CA GLN A 21 16.95 24.50 14.81
C GLN A 21 15.90 24.23 13.72
N SER A 22 16.07 24.81 12.53
CA SER A 22 15.17 24.58 11.39
C SER A 22 15.29 23.14 10.85
N ASN A 23 16.47 22.52 10.94
CA ASN A 23 16.70 21.15 10.50
C ASN A 23 16.13 20.11 11.50
N ALA A 24 16.11 20.42 12.80
CA ALA A 24 15.53 19.53 13.80
C ALA A 24 14.01 19.38 13.64
N ILE A 25 13.30 20.48 13.37
CA ILE A 25 11.85 20.50 13.17
C ILE A 25 11.45 19.79 11.85
N LEU A 26 12.32 19.78 10.84
CA LEU A 26 12.09 19.00 9.62
C LEU A 26 12.37 17.50 9.82
N SER A 27 13.26 17.15 10.75
CA SER A 27 13.63 15.75 11.03
C SER A 27 12.57 15.03 11.87
N GLU A 28 12.01 15.68 12.90
CA GLU A 28 10.95 15.09 13.75
C GLU A 28 9.68 14.71 12.95
N ASN A 29 9.35 15.47 11.90
CA ASN A 29 8.21 15.17 11.02
C ASN A 29 8.44 14.00 10.03
N ASN A 30 9.69 13.52 9.92
CA ASN A 30 10.07 12.42 9.04
C ASN A 30 10.32 11.11 9.81
N GLU A 31 10.73 11.17 11.08
CA GLU A 31 11.00 9.97 11.88
C GLU A 31 9.74 9.18 12.25
N GLU A 32 8.60 9.85 12.51
CA GLU A 32 7.32 9.19 12.81
C GLU A 32 6.73 8.42 11.59
N LYS A 33 7.26 8.66 10.39
CA LYS A 33 6.82 8.01 9.12
C LYS A 33 7.69 6.83 8.70
N SER A 34 8.83 6.61 9.35
CA SER A 34 9.87 5.68 8.91
C SER A 34 9.48 4.19 9.00
N GLY A 35 8.44 3.83 9.78
CA GLY A 35 7.99 2.44 9.98
C GLY A 35 6.83 1.97 9.11
N MET A 36 6.16 2.89 8.39
CA MET A 36 4.95 2.55 7.61
C MET A 36 5.24 2.32 6.12
N ASP A 37 6.34 2.85 5.60
CA ASP A 37 6.81 2.59 4.24
C ASP A 37 7.53 1.26 4.16
N PHE A 38 7.29 0.52 3.07
CA PHE A 38 7.84 -0.81 2.85
C PHE A 38 7.76 -1.72 4.10
N PRO A 39 6.57 -1.85 4.71
CA PRO A 39 6.38 -2.54 5.98
C PRO A 39 6.62 -4.05 5.84
N ASP A 40 6.74 -4.75 6.97
CA ASP A 40 6.74 -6.21 6.99
C ASP A 40 5.41 -6.74 6.42
N ALA A 41 5.47 -7.36 5.24
CA ALA A 41 4.28 -7.82 4.54
C ALA A 41 3.54 -8.94 5.28
N LYS A 42 4.21 -9.75 6.12
CA LYS A 42 3.49 -10.76 6.92
C LYS A 42 2.58 -10.09 7.95
N LYS A 43 3.05 -9.01 8.58
CA LYS A 43 2.22 -8.23 9.52
C LYS A 43 1.04 -7.60 8.80
N VAL A 44 1.29 -6.98 7.64
CA VAL A 44 0.21 -6.36 6.84
C VAL A 44 -0.83 -7.39 6.41
N MET A 45 -0.42 -8.55 5.91
CA MET A 45 -1.33 -9.62 5.49
C MET A 45 -2.21 -10.12 6.65
N ALA A 46 -1.64 -10.20 7.86
CA ALA A 46 -2.37 -10.63 9.05
C ALA A 46 -3.39 -9.57 9.51
N SER A 47 -2.98 -8.30 9.57
CA SER A 47 -3.85 -7.22 10.06
C SER A 47 -4.88 -6.75 9.03
N LEU A 48 -4.52 -6.73 7.75
CA LEU A 48 -5.33 -6.24 6.63
C LEU A 48 -5.65 -7.39 5.66
N ASN A 49 -6.25 -8.45 6.20
CA ASN A 49 -6.55 -9.64 5.42
C ASN A 49 -7.60 -9.41 4.32
N ARG A 50 -8.45 -8.37 4.42
CA ARG A 50 -9.42 -8.01 3.40
C ARG A 50 -9.53 -6.50 3.26
N THR A 51 -9.28 -6.00 2.05
CA THR A 51 -9.33 -4.57 1.75
C THR A 51 -9.93 -4.32 0.37
N TYR A 52 -10.43 -3.12 0.15
CA TYR A 52 -11.21 -2.70 -0.99
C TYR A 52 -10.48 -1.60 -1.75
N MET A 53 -10.47 -1.68 -3.07
CA MET A 53 -9.73 -0.73 -3.91
C MET A 53 -10.44 0.62 -3.87
N PHE A 54 -9.76 1.62 -3.32
CA PHE A 54 -10.26 3.00 -3.29
C PHE A 54 -9.70 3.81 -4.46
N GLN A 55 -8.40 3.65 -4.75
CA GLN A 55 -7.72 4.35 -5.85
C GLN A 55 -6.87 3.39 -6.69
N SER A 56 -6.81 3.65 -8.00
CA SER A 56 -5.88 2.98 -8.91
C SER A 56 -5.44 3.91 -10.04
N LEU A 57 -4.24 3.68 -10.57
CA LEU A 57 -3.78 4.35 -11.79
C LEU A 57 -4.33 3.72 -13.09
N ILE A 58 -4.98 2.56 -13.02
CA ILE A 58 -5.66 1.95 -14.16
C ILE A 58 -7.13 2.33 -14.13
N LYS A 59 -7.63 2.89 -15.23
CA LYS A 59 -9.07 3.12 -15.45
C LYS A 59 -9.75 1.83 -15.90
N SER A 60 -10.76 1.40 -15.18
CA SER A 60 -11.56 0.22 -15.51
C SER A 60 -13.05 0.59 -15.56
N PRO A 61 -13.58 1.06 -16.71
CA PRO A 61 -14.93 1.65 -16.77
C PRO A 61 -16.06 0.65 -16.52
N LYS A 62 -15.84 -0.64 -16.79
CA LYS A 62 -16.80 -1.74 -16.54
C LYS A 62 -16.80 -2.22 -15.09
N LEU A 63 -15.80 -1.83 -14.31
CA LEU A 63 -15.62 -2.27 -12.94
C LEU A 63 -16.59 -1.51 -12.03
N GLN A 64 -17.28 -2.25 -11.17
CA GLN A 64 -18.07 -1.69 -10.07
C GLN A 64 -17.15 -1.44 -8.87
N CYS A 65 -16.55 -2.51 -8.36
CA CYS A 65 -15.65 -2.48 -7.20
C CYS A 65 -14.65 -3.64 -7.26
N VAL A 66 -13.58 -3.57 -6.46
CA VAL A 66 -12.60 -4.65 -6.28
C VAL A 66 -12.28 -4.79 -4.81
N TYR A 67 -12.15 -6.01 -4.34
CA TYR A 67 -11.44 -6.29 -3.10
C TYR A 67 -10.27 -7.21 -3.34
N GLN A 68 -9.31 -7.18 -2.43
CA GLN A 68 -8.31 -8.22 -2.29
C GLN A 68 -8.44 -8.91 -0.94
N VAL A 69 -7.97 -10.15 -0.88
CA VAL A 69 -7.99 -10.95 0.34
C VAL A 69 -6.71 -11.76 0.49
N PHE A 70 -6.30 -11.96 1.74
CA PHE A 70 -5.33 -12.95 2.17
C PHE A 70 -6.03 -13.98 3.05
N TYR A 71 -5.86 -15.27 2.77
CA TYR A 71 -6.53 -16.35 3.49
C TYR A 71 -5.75 -17.66 3.39
N ASP A 72 -5.99 -18.57 4.34
CA ASP A 72 -5.44 -19.92 4.28
C ASP A 72 -6.44 -20.89 3.66
N ARG A 73 -5.93 -21.83 2.85
CA ARG A 73 -6.72 -22.89 2.23
C ARG A 73 -6.04 -24.24 2.39
N LYS A 74 -6.80 -25.26 2.78
CA LYS A 74 -6.33 -26.65 2.76
C LYS A 74 -6.25 -27.14 1.31
N VAL A 75 -5.06 -27.49 0.86
CA VAL A 75 -4.77 -27.99 -0.48
C VAL A 75 -4.48 -29.49 -0.40
N PRO A 76 -5.22 -30.34 -1.14
CA PRO A 76 -4.94 -31.77 -1.20
C PRO A 76 -3.47 -32.03 -1.56
N GLY A 77 -2.78 -32.86 -0.78
CA GLY A 77 -1.37 -33.20 -0.98
C GLY A 77 -0.34 -32.14 -0.54
N TYR A 78 -0.75 -30.92 -0.21
CA TYR A 78 0.18 -29.83 0.17
C TYR A 78 -0.10 -29.21 1.55
N GLY A 79 -1.19 -29.60 2.20
CA GLY A 79 -1.57 -29.10 3.52
C GLY A 79 -2.18 -27.70 3.47
N LEU A 80 -2.12 -26.96 4.58
CA LEU A 80 -2.59 -25.59 4.66
C LEU A 80 -1.64 -24.66 3.89
N LYS A 81 -2.18 -23.84 2.97
CA LYS A 81 -1.40 -22.89 2.17
C LYS A 81 -2.01 -21.49 2.22
N PRO A 82 -1.19 -20.45 2.43
CA PRO A 82 -1.64 -19.07 2.32
C PRO A 82 -1.91 -18.70 0.85
N LYS A 83 -2.95 -17.93 0.63
CA LYS A 83 -3.42 -17.47 -0.68
C LYS A 83 -3.70 -15.98 -0.67
N TYR A 84 -3.52 -15.39 -1.84
CA TYR A 84 -3.95 -14.05 -2.19
C TYR A 84 -4.98 -14.16 -3.31
N ASP A 85 -6.11 -13.46 -3.20
CA ASP A 85 -7.05 -13.33 -4.31
C ASP A 85 -7.44 -11.87 -4.49
N LYS A 86 -7.65 -11.48 -5.75
CA LYS A 86 -8.15 -10.17 -6.14
C LYS A 86 -9.44 -10.38 -6.92
N VAL A 87 -10.55 -9.99 -6.31
CA VAL A 87 -11.89 -10.22 -6.85
C VAL A 87 -12.45 -8.91 -7.38
N SER A 88 -12.81 -8.93 -8.66
CA SER A 88 -13.37 -7.80 -9.39
C SER A 88 -14.85 -8.04 -9.63
N LEU A 89 -15.70 -7.12 -9.17
CA LEU A 89 -17.13 -7.10 -9.49
C LEU A 89 -17.36 -6.12 -10.64
N PHE A 90 -18.05 -6.56 -11.67
CA PHE A 90 -18.42 -5.74 -12.82
C PHE A 90 -19.84 -5.19 -12.67
N LYS A 91 -20.13 -4.10 -13.41
CA LYS A 91 -21.42 -3.41 -13.37
C LYS A 91 -22.60 -4.25 -13.88
N ASP A 92 -22.32 -5.28 -14.68
CA ASP A 92 -23.30 -6.25 -15.17
C ASP A 92 -23.60 -7.37 -14.15
N GLY A 93 -23.00 -7.33 -12.96
CA GLY A 93 -23.12 -8.34 -11.92
C GLY A 93 -22.16 -9.52 -12.08
N GLY A 94 -21.42 -9.61 -13.19
CA GLY A 94 -20.36 -10.58 -13.36
C GLY A 94 -19.21 -10.34 -12.37
N PHE A 95 -18.45 -11.39 -12.07
CA PHE A 95 -17.24 -11.25 -11.27
C PHE A 95 -16.09 -12.08 -11.85
N LEU A 96 -14.87 -11.63 -11.57
CA LEU A 96 -13.63 -12.33 -11.91
C LEU A 96 -12.77 -12.40 -10.66
N ASN A 97 -12.19 -13.57 -10.39
CA ASN A 97 -11.18 -13.75 -9.36
C ASN A 97 -9.94 -14.43 -9.93
N ASN A 98 -8.80 -14.23 -9.26
CA ASN A 98 -7.50 -14.78 -9.67
C ASN A 98 -6.71 -15.23 -8.43
N PRO A 99 -7.09 -16.36 -7.81
CA PRO A 99 -6.50 -16.81 -6.57
C PRO A 99 -5.09 -17.39 -6.80
N LEU A 100 -4.10 -16.78 -6.18
CA LEU A 100 -2.70 -17.18 -6.21
C LEU A 100 -2.25 -17.70 -4.85
N TYR A 101 -1.26 -18.60 -4.84
CA TYR A 101 -0.58 -19.06 -3.64
C TYR A 101 0.51 -18.08 -3.24
N VAL A 102 0.59 -17.76 -1.95
CA VAL A 102 1.73 -17.05 -1.39
C VAL A 102 2.86 -18.06 -1.20
N ARG A 103 3.93 -17.88 -1.98
CA ARG A 103 5.10 -18.78 -2.01
C ARG A 103 6.16 -18.38 -1.02
N ASN A 104 6.41 -17.09 -0.95
CA ASN A 104 7.39 -16.51 -0.06
C ASN A 104 7.00 -15.07 0.26
N VAL A 105 7.51 -14.56 1.38
CA VAL A 105 7.37 -13.17 1.78
C VAL A 105 8.74 -12.70 2.25
N VAL A 106 9.28 -11.70 1.57
CA VAL A 106 10.59 -11.10 1.89
C VAL A 106 10.38 -9.61 2.08
N ASN A 107 10.57 -9.14 3.31
CA ASN A 107 10.31 -7.75 3.72
C ASN A 107 8.89 -7.31 3.32
N SER A 108 8.77 -6.32 2.45
CA SER A 108 7.52 -5.77 1.92
C SER A 108 6.96 -6.48 0.69
N THR A 109 7.66 -7.49 0.18
CA THR A 109 7.33 -8.16 -1.09
C THR A 109 6.75 -9.54 -0.87
N ILE A 110 5.63 -9.81 -1.53
CA ILE A 110 4.91 -11.08 -1.53
C ILE A 110 5.11 -11.73 -2.90
N TYR A 111 5.67 -12.94 -2.91
CA TYR A 111 5.87 -13.74 -4.11
C TYR A 111 4.70 -14.70 -4.30
N LEU A 112 4.03 -14.58 -5.44
CA LEU A 112 2.77 -15.26 -5.77
C LEU A 112 2.96 -16.25 -6.93
N SER A 113 2.23 -17.37 -6.89
CA SER A 113 2.21 -18.37 -7.97
C SER A 113 0.82 -18.96 -8.16
N SER A 114 0.45 -19.33 -9.38
CA SER A 114 -0.77 -20.10 -9.65
C SER A 114 -0.66 -21.56 -9.17
N ASN A 115 0.56 -22.04 -8.90
CA ASN A 115 0.83 -23.42 -8.55
C ASN A 115 1.25 -23.58 -7.06
N PRO A 116 0.66 -24.54 -6.32
CA PRO A 116 0.98 -24.77 -4.90
C PRO A 116 2.30 -25.52 -4.66
N ALA A 117 2.96 -26.01 -5.70
CA ALA A 117 4.20 -26.77 -5.64
C ALA A 117 5.41 -25.99 -6.17
N PHE A 118 5.24 -25.19 -7.24
CA PHE A 118 6.35 -24.54 -7.95
C PHE A 118 6.23 -23.02 -8.08
N SER A 119 7.39 -22.37 -8.27
CA SER A 119 7.58 -20.92 -8.35
C SER A 119 8.37 -20.58 -9.62
N ASN A 120 7.91 -21.04 -10.78
CA ASN A 120 8.54 -20.63 -12.03
C ASN A 120 8.10 -19.20 -12.34
N ASN A 121 9.02 -18.24 -12.20
CA ASN A 121 8.77 -16.80 -12.39
C ASN A 121 7.62 -16.27 -11.52
N PRO A 122 7.79 -16.22 -10.19
CA PRO A 122 6.73 -15.76 -9.30
C PRO A 122 6.31 -14.34 -9.65
N THR A 123 5.02 -14.08 -9.51
CA THR A 123 4.45 -12.76 -9.67
C THR A 123 4.61 -11.99 -8.36
N GLU A 124 5.03 -10.73 -8.40
CA GLU A 124 5.36 -9.96 -7.20
C GLU A 124 4.27 -8.95 -6.85
N LEU A 125 3.81 -8.99 -5.60
CA LEU A 125 2.99 -7.94 -5.00
C LEU A 125 3.81 -7.25 -3.91
N GLU A 126 4.12 -5.98 -4.12
CA GLU A 126 4.91 -5.16 -3.20
C GLU A 126 3.99 -4.23 -2.40
N ILE A 127 4.15 -4.20 -1.08
CA ILE A 127 3.45 -3.27 -0.19
C ILE A 127 4.34 -2.05 0.01
N LEU A 128 3.92 -0.92 -0.56
CA LEU A 128 4.70 0.33 -0.53
C LEU A 128 4.46 1.11 0.77
N PHE A 129 3.26 0.98 1.33
CA PHE A 129 2.87 1.62 2.58
C PHE A 129 1.74 0.84 3.27
N SER A 130 1.71 0.84 4.59
CA SER A 130 0.57 0.38 5.39
C SER A 130 0.59 1.02 6.78
N ASP A 131 -0.58 1.41 7.27
CA ASP A 131 -0.76 1.77 8.69
C ASP A 131 -1.10 0.57 9.58
N LEU A 132 -1.23 -0.62 8.96
CA LEU A 132 -1.57 -1.91 9.58
C LEU A 132 -2.99 -2.00 10.14
N GLU A 133 -3.82 -0.98 9.97
CA GLU A 133 -5.16 -0.93 10.57
C GLU A 133 -6.24 -0.59 9.55
N SER A 134 -6.00 0.42 8.70
CA SER A 134 -7.02 1.02 7.86
C SER A 134 -6.73 0.89 6.37
N CYS A 135 -5.45 0.83 5.97
CA CYS A 135 -5.09 0.90 4.56
C CYS A 135 -3.75 0.29 4.20
N MET A 136 -3.59 0.00 2.91
CA MET A 136 -2.29 -0.29 2.31
C MET A 136 -2.20 0.24 0.88
N VAL A 137 -0.98 0.63 0.47
CA VAL A 137 -0.65 0.95 -0.92
C VAL A 137 0.16 -0.20 -1.48
N THR A 138 -0.25 -0.72 -2.64
CA THR A 138 0.43 -1.85 -3.28
C THR A 138 0.83 -1.54 -4.71
N LYS A 139 1.87 -2.22 -5.18
CA LYS A 139 2.27 -2.34 -6.58
C LYS A 139 2.25 -3.80 -7.01
N GLY A 140 1.71 -4.06 -8.20
CA GLY A 140 1.59 -5.42 -8.75
C GLY A 140 0.15 -5.94 -8.63
N PRO A 141 -0.11 -7.26 -8.67
CA PRO A 141 0.87 -8.32 -8.87
C PRO A 141 1.51 -8.32 -10.28
N ASN A 142 0.83 -7.80 -11.31
CA ASN A 142 1.45 -7.72 -12.65
C ASN A 142 2.45 -6.55 -12.74
N ILE A 143 3.74 -6.83 -12.52
CA ILE A 143 4.81 -5.81 -12.49
C ILE A 143 5.01 -5.11 -13.85
N ARG A 144 4.69 -5.78 -14.96
CA ARG A 144 4.77 -5.20 -16.32
C ARG A 144 3.84 -4.01 -16.52
N ASP A 145 2.83 -3.90 -15.67
CA ASP A 145 1.87 -2.80 -15.71
C ASP A 145 2.30 -1.63 -14.81
N PHE A 146 3.45 -1.67 -14.13
CA PHE A 146 3.93 -0.55 -13.30
C PHE A 146 4.37 0.66 -14.18
N PRO A 147 4.06 1.92 -13.80
CA PRO A 147 3.44 2.39 -12.56
C PRO A 147 1.92 2.17 -12.46
N ARG A 148 1.24 1.83 -13.57
CA ARG A 148 -0.23 1.74 -13.63
C ARG A 148 -0.83 0.71 -12.65
N ALA A 149 -0.11 -0.35 -12.31
CA ALA A 149 -0.51 -1.33 -11.29
C ALA A 149 -0.35 -0.87 -9.81
N CYS A 150 -0.32 0.44 -9.54
CA CYS A 150 -0.35 1.02 -8.19
C CYS A 150 -1.80 1.21 -7.70
N ARG A 151 -2.09 0.80 -6.46
CA ARG A 151 -3.45 0.83 -5.87
C ARG A 151 -3.42 1.21 -4.39
N LEU A 152 -4.40 2.00 -3.96
CA LEU A 152 -4.72 2.21 -2.55
C LEU A 152 -5.90 1.32 -2.19
N TRP A 153 -5.71 0.54 -1.13
CA TRP A 153 -6.71 -0.34 -0.57
C TRP A 153 -7.07 0.11 0.83
N LEU A 154 -8.36 0.05 1.17
CA LEU A 154 -8.90 0.45 2.47
C LEU A 154 -9.69 -0.69 3.09
N THR A 155 -9.79 -0.74 4.42
CA THR A 155 -10.83 -1.55 5.08
C THR A 155 -12.22 -1.00 4.77
N SER A 156 -13.25 -1.81 5.05
CA SER A 156 -14.64 -1.36 4.81
C SER A 156 -15.02 -0.16 5.66
N SER A 157 -14.56 -0.09 6.91
CA SER A 157 -14.86 1.00 7.86
C SER A 157 -14.23 2.32 7.45
N SER A 158 -13.07 2.29 6.80
CA SER A 158 -12.31 3.48 6.43
C SER A 158 -12.61 3.98 5.01
N PHE A 159 -13.47 3.28 4.25
CA PHE A 159 -13.71 3.59 2.84
C PHE A 159 -14.43 4.94 2.62
N SER A 160 -15.37 5.31 3.50
CA SER A 160 -16.12 6.57 3.40
C SER A 160 -15.30 7.78 3.81
N SER A 161 -14.24 7.59 4.59
CA SER A 161 -13.39 8.65 5.12
C SER A 161 -11.94 8.16 5.21
N PRO A 162 -11.23 8.04 4.07
CA PRO A 162 -9.86 7.56 4.05
C PRO A 162 -8.92 8.47 4.84
N SER A 163 -8.01 7.87 5.62
CA SER A 163 -7.00 8.64 6.34
C SER A 163 -6.14 9.47 5.37
N PRO A 164 -5.83 10.74 5.70
CA PRO A 164 -4.89 11.55 4.93
C PRO A 164 -3.53 10.88 4.75
N LEU A 165 -3.06 10.10 5.73
CA LEU A 165 -1.80 9.37 5.63
C LEU A 165 -1.81 8.37 4.46
N CYS A 166 -2.89 7.63 4.30
CA CYS A 166 -3.07 6.64 3.24
C CYS A 166 -3.10 7.28 1.84
N THR A 167 -3.83 8.38 1.68
CA THR A 167 -3.96 9.08 0.39
C THR A 167 -2.68 9.84 0.02
N GLN A 168 -1.99 10.41 1.00
CA GLN A 168 -0.66 11.01 0.80
C GLN A 168 0.39 9.95 0.45
N ALA A 169 0.38 8.80 1.12
CA ALA A 169 1.28 7.68 0.79
C ALA A 169 1.04 7.18 -0.64
N PHE A 170 -0.22 7.03 -1.06
CA PHE A 170 -0.53 6.68 -2.45
C PHE A 170 0.04 7.72 -3.42
N THR A 171 -0.16 9.01 -3.16
CA THR A 171 0.34 10.10 -4.02
C THR A 171 1.86 10.09 -4.13
N ARG A 172 2.54 9.92 -2.99
CA ARG A 172 4.01 9.89 -2.90
C ARG A 172 4.62 8.71 -3.65
N HIS A 173 4.03 7.52 -3.51
CA HIS A 173 4.55 6.29 -4.11
C HIS A 173 4.13 6.10 -5.57
N CYS A 174 2.90 6.47 -5.93
CA CYS A 174 2.33 6.21 -7.25
C CYS A 174 2.49 7.39 -8.24
N LYS A 175 2.75 8.62 -7.77
CA LYS A 175 3.13 9.83 -8.57
C LYS A 175 2.16 10.31 -9.66
N PHE A 176 0.96 9.74 -9.78
CA PHE A 176 -0.04 10.10 -10.80
C PHE A 176 -1.43 10.28 -10.20
N PRO A 177 -2.31 11.08 -10.85
CA PRO A 177 -3.68 11.24 -10.39
C PRO A 177 -4.43 9.90 -10.46
N PRO A 178 -5.13 9.49 -9.38
CA PRO A 178 -5.84 8.22 -9.37
C PRO A 178 -7.23 8.32 -10.00
N TYR A 179 -7.72 7.16 -10.46
CA TYR A 179 -9.14 6.90 -10.59
C TYR A 179 -9.69 6.39 -9.26
N ILE A 180 -10.81 6.95 -8.82
CA ILE A 180 -11.50 6.58 -7.59
C ILE A 180 -12.57 5.53 -7.89
N TYR A 181 -12.70 4.56 -7.00
CA TYR A 181 -13.66 3.45 -7.11
C TYR A 181 -14.62 3.43 -5.92
N ASN A 182 -15.77 2.77 -6.11
CA ASN A 182 -16.73 2.53 -5.05
C ASN A 182 -16.51 1.17 -4.39
N ILE A 183 -17.15 0.96 -3.25
CA ILE A 183 -17.14 -0.32 -2.52
C ILE A 183 -18.46 -1.10 -2.70
N THR A 184 -19.49 -0.48 -3.28
CA THR A 184 -20.86 -0.99 -3.34
C THR A 184 -20.92 -2.35 -4.02
N GLY A 185 -21.48 -3.34 -3.31
CA GLY A 185 -21.60 -4.72 -3.76
C GLY A 185 -20.44 -5.63 -3.30
N CYS A 186 -19.24 -5.09 -3.14
CA CYS A 186 -18.07 -5.88 -2.73
C CYS A 186 -18.08 -6.28 -1.24
N THR A 187 -18.72 -5.49 -0.37
CA THR A 187 -18.83 -5.79 1.06
C THR A 187 -19.64 -7.05 1.35
N ASN A 188 -20.67 -7.31 0.54
CA ASN A 188 -21.56 -8.45 0.67
C ASN A 188 -21.07 -9.69 -0.12
N LEU A 189 -20.05 -9.51 -0.97
CA LEU A 189 -19.54 -10.55 -1.84
C LEU A 189 -18.53 -11.44 -1.07
N ASN A 190 -19.00 -12.52 -0.44
CA ASN A 190 -18.13 -13.52 0.18
C ASN A 190 -17.78 -14.63 -0.81
N LYS A 191 -16.97 -14.29 -1.82
CA LYS A 191 -16.49 -15.22 -2.85
C LYS A 191 -14.99 -15.40 -2.69
N HIS A 192 -14.59 -16.32 -1.83
CA HIS A 192 -13.21 -16.81 -1.72
C HIS A 192 -13.29 -18.33 -1.65
N TYR A 193 -12.76 -19.01 -2.67
CA TYR A 193 -12.79 -20.47 -2.77
C TYR A 193 -11.46 -21.06 -2.35
#